data_AF-R7ZB58-F1
#
_entry.id   AF-R7ZB58-F1
#
_cell.length_a   1.000
_cell.length_b   1.000
_cell.length_c   1.000
_cell.angle_alpha   90.00
_cell.angle_beta   90.00
_cell.angle_gamma   90.00
#
_symmetry.space_group_name_H-M   'P 1'
#
loop_
_entity.id
_entity.type
_entity.pdbx_description
1 polymer ?
#
loop_
_entity_poly.entity_id
_entity_poly.type
_entity_poly.pdbx_seq_one_letter_code
_entity_poly.pdbx_strand_id
1 'polypeptide(L)' 'MAKTLIVELEKYARTHRKSISECKVRMRVQKNIEFYQALGYVITKEEIIVNRNSIAIPVVTMALSN' A
#
# COMPACT_ATOMS: atom_id res chain seq x y z
N MET A 1 -7.30 3.08 -14.09
CA MET A 1 -6.17 4.04 -14.05
C MET A 1 -5.17 3.72 -12.94
N ALA A 2 -5.56 3.66 -11.65
CA ALA A 2 -4.63 3.38 -10.55
C ALA A 2 -3.83 2.07 -10.70
N LYS A 3 -4.46 0.99 -11.15
CA LYS A 3 -3.80 -0.30 -11.41
C LYS A 3 -2.62 -0.16 -12.38
N THR A 4 -2.83 0.51 -13.51
CA THR A 4 -1.79 0.72 -14.53
C THR A 4 -0.61 1.51 -13.97
N LEU A 5 -0.88 2.58 -13.22
CA LEU A 5 0.18 3.37 -12.59
C LEU A 5 1.03 2.53 -11.63
N ILE A 6 0.40 1.72 -10.78
CA ILE A 6 1.13 0.84 -9.86
C ILE A 6 1.96 -0.18 -10.62
N VAL A 7 1.39 -0.83 -11.65
CA VAL A 7 2.11 -1.81 -12.47
C VAL A 7 3.36 -1.19 -13.11
N GLU A 8 3.26 0.02 -13.66
CA GLU A 8 4.41 0.71 -14.24
C GLU A 8 5.44 1.14 -13.19
N LEU A 9 5.00 1.58 -12.00
CA LEU A 9 5.90 1.88 -10.88
C LEU A 9 6.67 0.63 -10.42
N GLU A 10 5.99 -0.51 -10.29
CA GLU A 10 6.64 -1.77 -9.89
C GLU A 10 7.63 -2.26 -10.96
N LYS A 11 7.27 -2.10 -12.24
CA LYS A 11 8.18 -2.39 -13.36
C LYS A 11 9.43 -1.51 -13.28
N TYR A 12 9.25 -0.21 -13.06
CA TYR A 12 10.36 0.73 -12.90
C TYR A 12 11.24 0.39 -11.68
N ALA A 13 10.63 0.07 -10.53
CA ALA A 13 11.35 -0.30 -9.32
C ALA A 13 12.24 -1.54 -9.56
N ARG A 14 11.68 -2.58 -10.21
CA ARG A 14 12.41 -3.80 -10.59
C ARG A 14 13.57 -3.53 -11.54
N THR A 15 13.38 -2.73 -12.58
CA THR A 15 14.45 -2.41 -13.55
C THR A 15 15.59 -1.63 -12.91
N HIS A 16 15.33 -0.89 -11.85
CA HIS A 16 16.32 -0.08 -11.12
C HIS A 16 16.79 -0.72 -9.81
N ARG A 17 16.50 -2.02 -9.60
CA ARG A 17 16.87 -2.79 -8.38
C ARG A 17 16.46 -2.08 -7.08
N LYS A 18 15.34 -1.37 -7.11
CA LYS A 18 14.75 -0.78 -5.90
C LYS A 18 13.99 -1.87 -5.15
N SER A 19 14.04 -1.78 -3.83
CA SER A 19 13.40 -2.72 -2.92
C SER A 19 11.87 -2.66 -3.00
N ILE A 20 11.23 -3.55 -2.24
CA ILE A 20 9.79 -3.75 -2.11
C ILE A 20 9.02 -2.42 -2.05
N SER A 21 7.99 -2.32 -2.87
CA SER A 21 7.03 -1.23 -2.84
C SER A 21 6.10 -1.37 -1.64
N GLU A 22 6.10 -0.36 -0.77
CA GLU A 22 5.22 -0.27 0.39
C GLU A 22 4.20 0.85 0.22
N CYS A 23 2.98 0.62 0.71
CA CYS A 23 1.93 1.63 0.74
C CYS A 23 1.17 1.60 2.08
N LYS A 24 0.77 2.77 2.57
CA LYS A 24 -0.09 2.90 3.75
C LYS A 24 -1.54 3.11 3.33
N VAL A 25 -2.42 2.23 3.81
CA VAL A 25 -3.84 2.20 3.45
C VAL A 25 -4.69 2.36 4.70
N ARG A 26 -5.75 3.18 4.61
CA ARG A 26 -6.71 3.32 5.71
C ARG A 26 -7.53 2.04 5.83
N MET A 27 -7.57 1.45 7.02
CA MET A 27 -8.35 0.23 7.29
C MET A 27 -9.84 0.42 6.99
N ARG A 28 -10.36 1.63 7.21
CA ARG A 28 -11.78 1.93 6.94
C ARG A 28 -12.16 1.96 5.46
N VAL A 29 -11.20 1.91 4.54
CA VAL A 29 -11.45 1.93 3.09
C VAL A 29 -11.12 0.56 2.53
N GLN A 30 -11.96 -0.43 2.86
CA GLN A 30 -11.73 -1.84 2.54
C GLN A 30 -11.43 -2.09 1.05
N LYS A 31 -12.13 -1.38 0.15
CA LYS A 31 -11.89 -1.45 -1.31
C LYS A 31 -10.44 -1.17 -1.71
N ASN A 32 -9.70 -0.36 -0.95
CA ASN A 32 -8.31 -0.08 -1.24
C ASN A 32 -7.42 -1.25 -0.82
N ILE A 33 -7.72 -1.91 0.30
CA ILE A 33 -7.00 -3.12 0.75
C ILE A 33 -7.19 -4.23 -0.29
N GLU A 34 -8.43 -4.50 -0.69
CA GLU A 34 -8.77 -5.50 -1.71
C GLU A 34 -8.09 -5.20 -3.05
N PHE A 35 -8.05 -3.93 -3.44
CA PHE A 35 -7.38 -3.48 -4.65
C PHE A 35 -5.88 -3.80 -4.63
N TYR A 36 -5.17 -3.56 -3.52
CA TYR A 36 -3.75 -3.89 -3.40
C TYR A 36 -3.51 -5.41 -3.28
N GLN A 37 -4.39 -6.13 -2.57
CA GLN A 37 -4.33 -7.60 -2.50
C GLN A 37 -4.46 -8.24 -3.89
N ALA A 38 -5.36 -7.74 -4.74
CA ALA A 38 -5.49 -8.19 -6.12
C ALA A 38 -4.25 -7.90 -7.02
N LEU A 39 -3.30 -7.09 -6.53
CA LEU A 39 -2.01 -6.81 -7.17
C LEU A 39 -0.84 -7.57 -6.53
N GLY A 40 -1.10 -8.45 -5.55
CA GLY A 40 -0.08 -9.26 -4.86
C GLY A 40 0.50 -8.62 -3.61
N TYR A 41 -0.07 -7.52 -3.12
CA TYR A 41 0.36 -6.93 -1.85
C TYR A 41 -0.25 -7.67 -0.67
N VAL A 42 0.53 -7.79 0.41
CA VAL A 42 0.10 -8.37 1.69
C VAL A 42 0.21 -7.32 2.79
N ILE A 43 -0.65 -7.42 3.80
CA ILE A 43 -0.54 -6.58 5.01
C ILE A 43 0.72 -7.03 5.78
N THR A 44 1.61 -6.09 6.07
CA THR A 44 2.85 -6.34 6.82
C THR A 44 2.87 -5.68 8.18
N LYS A 45 2.05 -4.65 8.39
CA LYS A 45 1.95 -3.93 9.66
C LYS A 45 0.57 -3.30 9.83
N GLU A 46 0.06 -3.33 11.05
CA GLU A 46 -1.10 -2.55 11.47
C GLU A 46 -0.68 -1.45 12.45
N GLU A 47 -1.23 -0.24 12.30
CA GLU A 47 -0.94 0.86 13.22
C GLU A 47 -2.06 1.89 13.26
N ILE A 48 -2.09 2.69 14.33
CA ILE A 48 -2.95 3.87 14.44
C ILE A 48 -2.05 5.10 14.27
N ILE A 49 -2.28 5.88 13.21
CA ILE A 49 -1.60 7.17 13.02
C ILE A 49 -2.50 8.31 13.48
N VAL A 50 -1.90 9.37 14.03
CA VAL A 50 -2.62 10.59 14.39
C VAL A 50 -2.38 11.64 13.30
N ASN A 51 -3.45 12.20 12.73
CA ASN A 51 -3.30 13.28 11.76
C ASN A 51 -3.07 14.64 12.43
N ARG A 52 -2.89 15.68 11.63
CA ARG A 52 -2.67 17.06 12.10
C ARG A 52 -3.82 17.65 12.94
N ASN A 53 -4.99 17.01 12.91
CA ASN A 53 -6.18 17.43 13.65
C ASN A 53 -6.41 16.55 14.90
N SER A 54 -5.38 15.82 15.35
CA SER A 54 -5.46 14.90 16.49
C SER A 54 -6.46 13.75 16.32
N ILE A 55 -6.81 13.41 15.07
CA ILE A 55 -7.73 12.31 14.77
C ILE A 55 -6.92 11.02 14.58
N ALA A 56 -7.28 9.99 15.35
CA ALA A 56 -6.76 8.64 15.21
C ALA A 56 -7.28 7.99 13.91
N ILE A 57 -6.36 7.52 13.08
CA ILE A 57 -6.64 6.86 11.81
C ILE A 57 -6.00 5.47 11.83
N PRO A 58 -6.80 4.40 11.90
CA PRO A 58 -6.28 3.04 11.75
C PRO A 58 -5.84 2.82 10.29
N VAL A 59 -4.60 2.39 10.11
CA VAL A 59 -3.97 2.12 8.82
C VAL A 59 -3.22 0.79 8.83
N VAL A 60 -3.08 0.22 7.65
CA VAL A 60 -2.17 -0.90 7.38
C VAL A 60 -1.03 -0.44 6.49
N THR A 61 0.17 -0.97 6.71
CA THR A 61 1.21 -1.01 5.68
C THR A 61 0.99 -2.28 4.87
N MET A 62 0.96 -2.13 3.55
CA MET A 62 0.92 -3.24 2.61
C MET A 62 2.17 -3.21 1.74
N ALA A 63 2.75 -4.38 1.51
CA ALA A 63 3.98 -4.54 0.74
C ALA A 63 3.79 -5.59 -0.35
N LEU A 64 4.38 -5.39 -1.52
CA LEU A 64 4.32 -6.37 -2.60
C LEU A 64 5.06 -7.65 -2.17
N SER A 65 4.33 -8.76 -2.07
CA SER A 65 4.93 -10.07 -1.76
C SER A 65 5.33 -10.72 -3.08
N ASN A 66 6.63 -10.74 -3.37
CA ASN A 66 7.21 -11.49 -4.49
C ASN A 66 7.73 -12.84 -3.99
#